data_AF-A0A3N5JX00-F1
#
_entry.id   AF-A0A3N5JX00-F1
#
_cell.length_a   1.000
_cell.length_b   1.000
_cell.length_c   1.000
_cell.angle_alpha   90.00
_cell.angle_beta   90.00
_cell.angle_gamma   90.00
#
_symmetry.space_group_name_H-M   'P 1'
#
loop_
_entity.id
_entity.type
_entity.pdbx_description
1 polymer ?
#
loop_
_entity_poly.entity_id
_entity_poly.type
_entity_poly.pdbx_seq_one_letter_code
_entity_poly.pdbx_strand_id
1 'polypeptide(L)'
;MKKGYSNIQELLKNELLRDEDETTRVLIEKLGGVRKRGYFTKNEFLKMCRWKSPRPLRHYKSNSEDQIRIISKNVLSTKFEIRRISLLTSLKGVSIPVASAILTLTDPARYGVIDIRVWQLLHHYGSVKTNPKGRKFSASEWYTYLMKIRYYAKKLSATTRQVERTLFTHHKKIQEGTLYG
;
A
#
# COMPACT_ATOMS: atom_id res chain seq x y z
N MET A 1 -1.18 20.59 10.77
CA MET A 1 -2.00 20.23 9.59
C MET A 1 -3.37 20.87 9.73
N LYS A 2 -3.72 21.83 8.87
CA LYS A 2 -5.06 22.42 8.79
C LYS A 2 -5.92 21.63 7.79
N LYS A 3 -7.21 21.43 8.09
CA LYS A 3 -8.17 20.82 7.15
C LYS A 3 -8.56 21.83 6.06
N GLY A 4 -8.37 21.45 4.81
CA GLY A 4 -8.86 22.20 3.65
C GLY A 4 -10.26 21.77 3.17
N TYR A 5 -10.75 20.62 3.67
CA TYR A 5 -12.05 20.05 3.32
C TYR A 5 -12.81 19.62 4.56
N SER A 6 -14.12 19.40 4.46
CA SER A 6 -14.93 18.93 5.58
C SER A 6 -14.66 17.45 5.93
N ASN A 7 -14.39 16.62 4.92
CA ASN A 7 -14.17 15.18 5.07
C ASN A 7 -13.31 14.59 3.93
N ILE A 8 -12.89 13.33 4.08
CA ILE A 8 -12.07 12.62 3.08
C ILE A 8 -12.78 12.48 1.73
N GLN A 9 -14.10 12.29 1.72
CA GLN A 9 -14.82 12.12 0.46
C GLN A 9 -14.82 13.42 -0.35
N GLU A 10 -14.99 14.57 0.30
CA GLU A 10 -14.89 15.88 -0.35
C GLU A 10 -13.48 16.15 -0.87
N LEU A 11 -12.45 15.88 -0.06
CA LEU A 11 -11.04 15.97 -0.49
C LEU A 11 -10.81 15.14 -1.76
N LEU A 12 -11.23 13.88 -1.74
CA LEU A 12 -11.02 12.97 -2.87
C LEU A 12 -11.81 13.39 -4.11
N LYS A 13 -13.01 13.97 -3.98
CA LYS A 13 -13.76 14.48 -5.15
C LYS A 13 -13.03 15.63 -5.85
N ASN A 14 -12.35 16.48 -5.09
CA ASN A 14 -11.70 17.69 -5.62
C ASN A 14 -10.26 17.45 -6.07
N GLU A 15 -9.53 16.52 -5.46
CA GLU A 15 -8.08 16.33 -5.71
C GLU A 15 -7.70 14.99 -6.36
N LEU A 16 -8.68 14.18 -6.82
CA LEU A 16 -8.40 12.82 -7.29
C LEU A 16 -7.32 12.79 -8.38
N LEU A 17 -6.18 12.19 -8.05
CA LEU A 17 -5.10 11.92 -9.01
C LEU A 17 -5.47 10.70 -9.86
N ARG A 18 -5.59 10.90 -11.17
CA ARG A 18 -5.91 9.81 -12.13
C ARG A 18 -4.66 9.12 -12.66
N ASP A 19 -3.58 9.86 -12.89
CA ASP A 19 -2.34 9.33 -13.46
C ASP A 19 -1.40 8.77 -12.39
N GLU A 20 -0.59 7.78 -12.74
CA GLU A 20 0.50 7.23 -11.90
C GLU A 20 1.82 7.95 -12.21
N ASP A 21 2.78 7.95 -11.28
CA ASP A 21 4.11 8.47 -11.61
C ASP A 21 4.81 7.54 -12.62
N GLU A 22 5.55 8.11 -13.56
CA GLU A 22 6.13 7.36 -14.69
C GLU A 22 6.97 6.16 -14.24
N THR A 23 7.79 6.35 -13.20
CA THR A 23 8.67 5.28 -12.69
C THR A 23 7.88 4.12 -12.08
N THR A 24 6.82 4.40 -11.33
CA THR A 24 5.94 3.39 -10.75
C THR A 24 5.06 2.74 -11.81
N ARG A 25 4.57 3.51 -12.80
CA ARG A 25 3.80 2.99 -13.94
C ARG A 25 4.59 1.92 -14.69
N VAL A 26 5.84 2.24 -15.08
CA VAL A 26 6.73 1.28 -15.75
C VAL A 26 6.99 0.03 -14.90
N LEU A 27 7.10 0.18 -13.57
CA LEU A 27 7.26 -0.97 -12.67
C LEU A 27 5.99 -1.84 -12.63
N ILE A 28 4.81 -1.24 -12.53
CA ILE A 28 3.51 -1.95 -12.56
C ILE A 28 3.35 -2.71 -13.89
N GLU A 29 3.66 -2.08 -15.01
CA GLU A 29 3.60 -2.70 -16.34
C GLU A 29 4.52 -3.94 -16.42
N LYS A 30 5.77 -3.82 -15.93
CA LYS A 30 6.72 -4.95 -15.84
C LYS A 30 6.23 -6.09 -14.93
N LEU A 31 5.34 -5.81 -13.98
CA LEU A 31 4.74 -6.78 -13.07
C LEU A 31 3.40 -7.35 -13.59
N GLY A 32 2.88 -6.88 -14.73
CA GLY A 32 1.58 -7.27 -15.26
C GLY A 32 1.41 -8.79 -15.48
N GLY A 33 2.50 -9.51 -15.70
CA GLY A 33 2.50 -10.98 -15.84
C GLY A 33 2.36 -11.76 -14.52
N VAL A 34 2.60 -11.13 -13.36
CA VAL A 34 2.66 -11.82 -12.05
C VAL A 34 1.35 -12.52 -11.72
N ARG A 35 0.21 -11.82 -11.88
CA ARG A 35 -1.11 -12.38 -11.54
C ARG A 35 -1.51 -13.54 -12.46
N LYS A 36 -1.26 -13.41 -13.76
CA LYS A 36 -1.51 -14.47 -14.75
C LYS A 36 -0.64 -15.71 -14.46
N ARG A 37 0.62 -15.49 -14.11
CA ARG A 37 1.58 -16.54 -13.77
C ARG A 37 1.32 -17.17 -12.40
N GLY A 38 0.61 -16.48 -11.51
CA GLY A 38 0.25 -16.97 -10.18
C GLY A 38 1.41 -16.95 -9.17
N TYR A 39 2.54 -16.33 -9.49
CA TYR A 39 3.67 -16.12 -8.57
C TYR A 39 4.60 -14.99 -9.05
N PHE A 40 5.39 -14.43 -8.13
CA PHE A 40 6.49 -13.52 -8.45
C PHE A 40 7.85 -14.16 -8.16
N THR A 41 8.83 -13.83 -9.01
CA THR A 41 10.24 -14.24 -8.92
C THR A 41 10.98 -13.48 -7.82
N LYS A 42 12.16 -13.97 -7.42
CA LYS A 42 13.02 -13.26 -6.47
C LYS A 42 13.42 -11.86 -6.97
N ASN A 43 13.67 -11.68 -8.26
CA ASN A 43 14.00 -10.37 -8.83
C ASN A 43 12.81 -9.38 -8.72
N GLU A 44 11.61 -9.82 -9.09
CA GLU A 44 10.38 -8.99 -8.94
C GLU A 44 10.10 -8.66 -7.48
N PHE A 45 10.24 -9.63 -6.57
CA PHE A 45 10.15 -9.42 -5.13
C PHE A 45 11.11 -8.33 -4.64
N LEU A 46 12.38 -8.41 -5.02
CA LEU A 46 13.38 -7.41 -4.64
C LEU A 46 13.05 -6.02 -5.20
N LYS A 47 12.55 -5.92 -6.43
CA LYS A 47 12.12 -4.65 -7.04
C LYS A 47 10.96 -4.03 -6.26
N MET A 48 9.91 -4.80 -5.96
CA MET A 48 8.74 -4.32 -5.20
C MET A 48 9.12 -3.88 -3.78
N CYS A 49 9.93 -4.69 -3.09
CA CYS A 49 10.39 -4.38 -1.74
C CYS A 49 11.25 -3.11 -1.70
N ARG A 50 12.22 -2.97 -2.62
CA ARG A 50 13.07 -1.78 -2.74
C ARG A 50 12.28 -0.53 -3.06
N TRP A 51 11.27 -0.63 -3.94
CA TRP A 51 10.38 0.47 -4.27
C TRP A 51 9.71 1.04 -3.01
N LYS A 52 9.26 0.19 -2.07
CA LYS A 52 8.65 0.67 -0.82
C LYS A 52 9.68 1.12 0.22
N SER A 53 10.73 0.33 0.44
CA SER A 53 11.79 0.71 1.38
C SER A 53 13.11 0.00 1.05
N PRO A 54 14.16 0.72 0.65
CA PRO A 54 15.47 0.09 0.41
C PRO A 54 16.18 -0.35 1.70
N ARG A 55 15.76 0.15 2.87
CA ARG A 55 16.48 -0.01 4.14
C ARG A 55 16.74 -1.47 4.55
N PRO A 56 15.76 -2.38 4.60
CA PRO A 56 15.99 -3.77 5.01
C PRO A 56 16.43 -4.67 3.83
N LEU A 57 17.17 -4.14 2.85
CA LEU A 57 17.61 -4.89 1.66
C LEU A 57 18.35 -6.20 1.99
N ARG A 58 19.19 -6.19 3.02
CA ARG A 58 19.90 -7.40 3.49
C ARG A 58 18.91 -8.52 3.87
N HIS A 59 17.81 -8.17 4.54
CA HIS A 59 16.77 -9.12 4.92
C HIS A 59 15.96 -9.60 3.71
N TYR A 60 15.65 -8.73 2.75
CA TYR A 60 14.97 -9.16 1.54
C TYR A 60 15.80 -10.18 0.76
N LYS A 61 17.10 -9.93 0.59
CA LYS A 61 18.02 -10.82 -0.14
C LYS A 61 18.17 -12.20 0.51
N SER A 62 17.99 -12.31 1.83
CA SER A 62 18.17 -13.56 2.57
C SER A 62 16.98 -14.52 2.50
N ASN A 63 15.86 -14.12 1.89
CA ASN A 63 14.80 -15.07 1.52
C ASN A 63 15.24 -15.88 0.28
N SER A 64 15.03 -17.19 0.30
CA SER A 64 15.34 -18.04 -0.86
C SER A 64 14.33 -17.81 -2.00
N GLU A 65 14.72 -18.16 -3.22
CA GLU A 65 13.81 -18.07 -4.37
C GLU A 65 12.60 -19.01 -4.21
N ASP A 66 12.81 -20.22 -3.69
CA ASP A 66 11.73 -21.16 -3.41
C ASP A 66 10.75 -20.65 -2.36
N GLN A 67 11.24 -20.05 -1.27
CA GLN A 67 10.39 -19.44 -0.26
C GLN A 67 9.51 -18.34 -0.86
N ILE A 68 10.11 -17.44 -1.65
CA ILE A 68 9.40 -16.35 -2.33
C ILE A 68 8.34 -16.92 -3.29
N ARG A 69 8.69 -17.95 -4.06
CA ARG A 69 7.79 -18.59 -5.01
C ARG A 69 6.60 -19.27 -4.30
N ILE A 70 6.84 -20.04 -3.24
CA ILE A 70 5.79 -20.73 -2.48
C ILE A 70 4.85 -19.71 -1.82
N ILE A 71 5.40 -18.69 -1.15
CA ILE A 71 4.60 -17.67 -0.47
C ILE A 71 3.79 -16.86 -1.49
N SER A 72 4.38 -16.44 -2.60
CA SER A 72 3.65 -15.68 -3.63
C SER A 72 2.52 -16.47 -4.28
N LYS A 73 2.70 -17.78 -4.52
CA LYS A 73 1.60 -18.67 -4.96
C LYS A 73 0.44 -18.64 -3.98
N ASN A 74 0.71 -18.81 -2.69
CA ASN A 74 -0.30 -18.81 -1.64
C ASN A 74 -1.00 -17.44 -1.48
N VAL A 75 -0.26 -16.34 -1.64
CA VAL A 75 -0.79 -14.97 -1.59
C VAL A 75 -1.73 -14.70 -2.76
N LEU A 76 -1.41 -15.20 -3.95
CA LEU A 76 -2.21 -14.97 -5.16
C LEU A 76 -3.42 -15.91 -5.25
N SER A 77 -3.38 -17.09 -4.63
CA SER A 77 -4.48 -18.07 -4.67
C SER A 77 -5.53 -17.89 -3.57
N THR A 78 -5.17 -17.37 -2.39
CA THR A 78 -6.11 -17.19 -1.28
C THR A 78 -7.20 -16.17 -1.60
N LYS A 79 -8.41 -16.31 -1.04
CA LYS A 79 -9.47 -15.27 -1.10
C LYS A 79 -9.46 -14.32 0.11
N PHE A 80 -8.70 -14.66 1.16
CA PHE A 80 -8.71 -13.94 2.44
C PHE A 80 -7.60 -12.90 2.53
N GLU A 81 -7.97 -11.64 2.74
CA GLU A 81 -7.04 -10.51 2.75
C GLU A 81 -6.05 -10.55 3.93
N ILE A 82 -6.52 -10.88 5.13
CA ILE A 82 -5.65 -11.05 6.31
C ILE A 82 -4.61 -12.15 6.06
N ARG A 83 -4.99 -13.23 5.38
CA ARG A 83 -4.06 -14.31 5.01
C ARG A 83 -3.00 -13.82 4.02
N ARG A 84 -3.35 -12.96 3.06
CA ARG A 84 -2.36 -12.36 2.12
C ARG A 84 -1.29 -11.59 2.87
N ILE A 85 -1.69 -10.70 3.78
CA ILE A 85 -0.71 -9.93 4.56
C ILE A 85 0.11 -10.83 5.47
N SER A 86 -0.53 -11.75 6.19
CA SER A 86 0.17 -12.69 7.07
C SER A 86 1.27 -13.47 6.32
N LEU A 87 0.93 -14.03 5.16
CA LEU A 87 1.88 -14.73 4.28
C LEU A 87 3.02 -13.84 3.80
N LEU A 88 2.74 -12.59 3.39
CA LEU A 88 3.79 -11.67 2.95
C LEU A 88 4.70 -11.27 4.13
N THR A 89 4.13 -11.02 5.30
CA THR A 89 4.89 -10.61 6.49
C THR A 89 5.72 -11.73 7.12
N SER A 90 5.54 -12.99 6.69
CA SER A 90 6.43 -14.08 7.09
C SER A 90 7.77 -14.06 6.35
N LEU A 91 7.90 -13.26 5.28
CA LEU A 91 9.17 -13.06 4.58
C LEU A 91 10.07 -12.08 5.35
N LYS A 92 11.36 -12.38 5.42
CA LYS A 92 12.34 -11.57 6.16
C LYS A 92 12.39 -10.14 5.61
N GLY A 93 12.22 -9.17 6.50
CA GLY A 93 12.25 -7.72 6.20
C GLY A 93 10.93 -7.15 5.70
N VAL A 94 9.90 -7.97 5.47
CA VAL A 94 8.61 -7.53 4.94
C VAL A 94 7.68 -7.13 6.09
N SER A 95 7.58 -5.83 6.34
CA SER A 95 6.58 -5.27 7.24
C SER A 95 5.22 -5.09 6.55
N ILE A 96 4.16 -4.78 7.30
CA ILE A 96 2.82 -4.54 6.73
C ILE A 96 2.82 -3.47 5.61
N PRO A 97 3.48 -2.30 5.76
CA PRO A 97 3.61 -1.35 4.65
C PRO A 97 4.28 -1.92 3.40
N VAL A 98 5.28 -2.79 3.56
CA VAL A 98 5.99 -3.45 2.45
C VAL A 98 5.10 -4.50 1.79
N ALA A 99 4.42 -5.32 2.59
CA ALA A 99 3.43 -6.29 2.09
C ALA A 99 2.30 -5.59 1.32
N SER A 100 1.78 -4.49 1.85
CA SER A 100 0.77 -3.65 1.19
C SER A 100 1.27 -3.09 -0.14
N ALA A 101 2.55 -2.72 -0.23
CA ALA A 101 3.16 -2.27 -1.47
C ALA A 101 3.28 -3.38 -2.52
N ILE A 102 3.66 -4.60 -2.12
CA ILE A 102 3.68 -5.77 -3.02
C ILE A 102 2.29 -6.01 -3.63
N LEU A 103 1.24 -5.98 -2.80
CA LEU A 103 -0.14 -6.14 -3.27
C LEU A 103 -0.56 -5.00 -4.21
N THR A 104 -0.16 -3.76 -3.90
CA THR A 104 -0.46 -2.58 -4.71
C THR A 104 0.21 -2.63 -6.08
N LEU A 105 1.48 -3.01 -6.15
CA LEU A 105 2.23 -3.07 -7.41
C LEU A 105 1.77 -4.23 -8.32
N THR A 106 1.16 -5.27 -7.75
CA THR A 106 0.65 -6.42 -8.51
C THR A 106 -0.84 -6.29 -8.89
N ASP A 107 -1.62 -5.50 -8.14
CA ASP A 107 -3.04 -5.25 -8.40
C ASP A 107 -3.46 -3.84 -7.91
N PRO A 108 -3.03 -2.77 -8.60
CA PRO A 108 -3.26 -1.38 -8.18
C PRO A 108 -4.74 -0.98 -8.21
N ALA A 109 -5.57 -1.73 -8.95
CA ALA A 109 -7.01 -1.56 -8.96
C ALA A 109 -7.64 -1.88 -7.60
N ARG A 110 -7.11 -2.89 -6.88
CA ARG A 110 -7.71 -3.47 -5.67
C ARG A 110 -6.95 -3.18 -4.37
N TYR A 111 -5.69 -2.75 -4.45
CA TYR A 111 -4.87 -2.37 -3.30
C TYR A 111 -4.27 -0.97 -3.40
N GLY A 112 -3.97 -0.40 -2.24
CA GLY A 112 -3.17 0.81 -2.07
C GLY A 112 -2.20 0.58 -0.92
N VAL A 113 -1.10 1.35 -0.88
CA VAL A 113 -0.07 1.20 0.15
C VAL A 113 -0.55 1.79 1.48
N ILE A 114 -0.55 1.03 2.57
CA ILE A 114 -0.68 1.64 3.89
C ILE A 114 0.62 2.39 4.22
N ASP A 115 0.49 3.70 4.45
CA ASP A 115 1.59 4.61 4.77
C ASP A 115 1.26 5.48 5.97
N ILE A 116 2.28 5.89 6.72
CA ILE A 116 2.13 6.77 7.88
C ILE A 116 1.38 8.05 7.52
N ARG A 117 1.66 8.64 6.34
CA ARG A 117 1.00 9.88 5.87
C ARG A 117 -0.48 9.67 5.64
N VAL A 118 -0.82 8.62 4.89
CA VAL A 118 -2.21 8.30 4.53
C VAL A 118 -3.01 7.98 5.80
N TRP A 119 -2.44 7.20 6.72
CA TRP A 119 -3.09 6.88 7.98
C TRP A 119 -3.30 8.11 8.87
N GLN A 120 -2.27 8.95 9.04
CA GLN A 120 -2.38 10.19 9.81
C GLN A 120 -3.44 11.12 9.21
N LEU A 121 -3.54 11.21 7.88
CA LEU A 121 -4.57 12.00 7.23
C LEU A 121 -5.97 11.43 7.50
N LEU A 122 -6.16 10.12 7.34
CA LEU A 122 -7.43 9.46 7.66
C LEU A 122 -7.82 9.68 9.13
N HIS A 123 -6.87 9.61 10.06
CA HIS A 123 -7.09 9.87 11.48
C HIS A 123 -7.46 11.33 11.73
N HIS A 124 -6.75 12.27 11.12
CA HIS A 124 -7.00 13.71 11.25
C HIS A 124 -8.42 14.09 10.81
N TYR A 125 -8.92 13.46 9.75
CA TYR A 125 -10.30 13.62 9.27
C TYR A 125 -11.32 12.69 9.98
N GLY A 126 -10.92 11.97 11.04
CA GLY A 126 -11.82 11.10 11.82
C GLY A 126 -12.29 9.83 11.09
N SER A 127 -11.72 9.49 9.94
CA SER A 127 -12.07 8.30 9.16
C SER A 127 -11.56 7.00 9.80
N VAL A 128 -10.49 7.08 10.60
CA VAL A 128 -10.01 6.03 11.50
C VAL A 128 -9.78 6.65 12.88
N LYS A 129 -9.89 5.85 13.95
CA LYS A 129 -9.86 6.35 15.34
C LYS A 129 -8.67 5.85 16.17
N THR A 130 -7.90 4.90 15.63
CA THR A 130 -6.77 4.27 16.33
C THR A 130 -5.44 4.74 15.78
N ASN A 131 -4.37 4.55 16.58
CA ASN A 131 -2.98 4.76 16.16
C ASN A 131 -2.75 6.13 15.48
N PRO A 132 -2.97 7.25 16.19
CA PRO A 132 -2.82 8.59 15.63
C PRO A 132 -1.44 8.85 15.00
N LYS A 133 -0.40 8.15 15.49
CA LYS A 133 0.97 8.29 14.97
C LYS A 133 1.21 7.53 13.66
N GLY A 134 0.37 6.54 13.30
CA GLY A 134 0.51 5.75 12.08
C GLY A 134 1.80 4.92 12.04
N ARG A 135 2.20 4.33 13.18
CA ARG A 135 3.42 3.52 13.31
C ARG A 135 3.06 2.10 13.74
N LYS A 136 3.94 1.12 13.44
CA LYS A 136 3.79 -0.30 13.83
C LYS A 136 2.39 -0.88 13.53
N PHE A 137 1.92 -0.70 12.30
CA PHE A 137 0.60 -1.19 11.89
C PHE A 137 0.41 -2.69 12.17
N SER A 138 -0.80 -3.03 12.59
CA SER A 138 -1.32 -4.39 12.72
C SER A 138 -2.08 -4.83 11.46
N ALA A 139 -2.36 -6.13 11.34
CA ALA A 139 -3.15 -6.66 10.23
C ALA A 139 -4.59 -6.13 10.22
N SER A 140 -5.17 -5.89 11.41
CA SER A 140 -6.51 -5.31 11.57
C SER A 140 -6.56 -3.85 11.09
N GLU A 141 -5.55 -3.05 11.43
CA GLU A 141 -5.43 -1.67 10.93
C GLU A 141 -5.25 -1.64 9.41
N TRP A 142 -4.40 -2.50 8.86
CA TRP A 142 -4.28 -2.63 7.41
C TRP A 142 -5.60 -3.02 6.72
N TYR A 143 -6.35 -3.96 7.30
CA TYR A 143 -7.64 -4.35 6.74
C TYR A 143 -8.66 -3.21 6.80
N THR A 144 -8.73 -2.50 7.94
CA THR A 144 -9.56 -1.31 8.10
C THR A 144 -9.21 -0.26 7.05
N TYR A 145 -7.92 0.02 6.86
CA TYR A 145 -7.41 0.90 5.83
C TYR A 145 -7.85 0.46 4.42
N LEU A 146 -7.65 -0.81 4.08
CA LEU A 146 -8.02 -1.39 2.78
C LEU A 146 -9.51 -1.21 2.50
N MET A 147 -10.37 -1.45 3.49
CA MET A 147 -11.81 -1.26 3.35
C MET A 147 -12.19 0.20 3.11
N LYS A 148 -11.52 1.16 3.78
CA LYS A 148 -11.75 2.59 3.57
C LYS A 148 -11.37 3.03 2.16
N ILE A 149 -10.17 2.69 1.68
CA ILE A 149 -9.75 3.09 0.33
C ILE A 149 -10.59 2.42 -0.76
N ARG A 150 -11.03 1.16 -0.56
CA ARG A 150 -11.96 0.47 -1.49
C ARG A 150 -13.33 1.13 -1.52
N TYR A 151 -13.84 1.56 -0.37
CA TYR A 151 -15.09 2.31 -0.28
C TYR A 151 -15.02 3.60 -1.12
N TYR A 152 -13.97 4.40 -0.93
CA TYR A 152 -13.81 5.65 -1.70
C TYR A 152 -13.56 5.40 -3.18
N ALA A 153 -12.75 4.40 -3.52
CA ALA A 153 -12.47 4.02 -4.90
C ALA A 153 -13.76 3.66 -5.65
N LYS A 154 -14.64 2.85 -5.03
CA LYS A 154 -15.95 2.51 -5.59
C LYS A 154 -16.84 3.74 -5.79
N LYS A 155 -16.88 4.65 -4.81
CA LYS A 155 -17.72 5.86 -4.87
C LYS A 155 -17.29 6.85 -5.96
N LEU A 156 -16.03 6.80 -6.39
CA LEU A 156 -15.44 7.77 -7.33
C LEU A 156 -15.09 7.16 -8.69
N SER A 157 -15.47 5.90 -8.93
CA SER A 157 -15.08 5.12 -10.11
C SER A 157 -13.56 5.23 -10.36
N ALA A 158 -12.77 4.95 -9.32
CA ALA A 158 -11.33 5.08 -9.29
C ALA A 158 -10.68 3.78 -8.82
N THR A 159 -9.37 3.66 -9.00
CA THR A 159 -8.61 2.57 -8.38
C THR A 159 -8.28 2.89 -6.92
N THR A 160 -8.04 1.86 -6.11
CA THR A 160 -7.55 2.04 -4.74
C THR A 160 -6.19 2.74 -4.71
N ARG A 161 -5.34 2.53 -5.72
CA ARG A 161 -4.06 3.23 -5.86
C ARG A 161 -4.24 4.73 -6.14
N GLN A 162 -5.19 5.12 -6.98
CA GLN A 162 -5.51 6.54 -7.22
C GLN A 162 -5.96 7.23 -5.93
N VAL A 163 -6.83 6.57 -5.15
CA VAL A 163 -7.27 7.08 -3.85
C VAL A 163 -6.08 7.22 -2.89
N GLU A 164 -5.29 6.18 -2.71
CA GLU A 164 -4.14 6.19 -1.81
C GLU A 164 -3.11 7.27 -2.17
N ARG A 165 -2.76 7.42 -3.45
CA ARG A 165 -1.83 8.46 -3.92
C ARG A 165 -2.37 9.86 -3.70
N THR A 166 -3.67 10.05 -3.88
CA THR A 166 -4.32 11.35 -3.64
C THR A 166 -4.18 11.72 -2.16
N LEU A 167 -4.50 10.80 -1.25
CA LEU A 167 -4.35 11.02 0.19
C LEU A 167 -2.88 11.26 0.58
N PHE A 168 -1.96 10.48 0.03
CA PHE A 168 -0.54 10.63 0.29
C PHE A 168 -0.01 12.00 -0.16
N THR A 169 -0.37 12.40 -1.38
CA THR A 169 0.03 13.69 -1.97
C THR A 169 -0.57 14.86 -1.21
N HIS A 170 -1.85 14.78 -0.85
CA HIS A 170 -2.51 15.82 -0.07
C HIS A 170 -1.87 15.98 1.31
N HIS A 171 -1.59 14.87 2.02
CA HIS A 171 -0.86 14.92 3.29
C HIS A 171 0.48 15.66 3.14
N LYS A 172 1.28 15.35 2.11
CA LYS A 172 2.54 16.06 1.85
C LYS A 172 2.38 17.58 1.66
N LYS A 173 1.27 18.03 1.05
CA LYS A 173 1.00 19.47 0.84
C LYS A 173 0.70 20.20 2.16
N ILE A 174 -0.01 19.55 3.08
CA ILE A 174 -0.50 20.17 4.33
C ILE A 174 0.33 19.83 5.57
N GLN A 175 1.39 19.03 5.40
CA GLN A 175 2.26 18.60 6.47
C GLN A 175 3.06 19.81 7.00
N GLU A 176 3.00 20.01 8.32
CA GLU A 176 3.86 20.95 9.05
C GLU A 176 4.86 20.12 9.87
N GLY A 177 6.16 20.46 9.83
CA GLY A 177 7.22 19.76 10.60
C GLY A 177 7.64 18.38 10.05
N THR A 178 8.46 17.65 10.82
CA THR A 178 9.01 16.34 10.41
C THR A 178 8.12 15.17 10.85
N LEU A 179 8.04 14.09 10.04
CA LEU A 179 7.20 12.91 10.31
C LEU A 179 7.60 12.12 11.57
N TYR A 180 8.83 12.32 12.03
CA TYR A 180 9.46 11.57 13.11
C TYR A 180 9.76 12.42 14.35
N GLY A 181 9.20 13.63 14.41
CA GLY A 181 9.11 14.40 15.66
C GLY A 181 8.40 13.63 16.77
#